data_AF-A0A7S2MPC0-F1
#
_entry.id   AF-A0A7S2MPC0-F1
#
_cell.length_a   1.000
_cell.length_b   1.000
_cell.length_c   1.000
_cell.angle_alpha   90.00
_cell.angle_beta   90.00
_cell.angle_gamma   90.00
#
_symmetry.space_group_name_H-M   'P 1'
#
loop_
_entity.id
_entity.type
_entity.pdbx_description
1 polymer ?
#
loop_
_entity_poly.entity_id
_entity_poly.type
_entity_poly.pdbx_seq_one_letter_code
_entity_poly.pdbx_strand_id
1 'polypeptide(L)'
;FGFRLQTVLAIGGVGGLAVGLAAQNLVGNLIAGVLINLNRPFGEGDEIEAGQELRGAVVDVGFTTTRINRTDGVRTTVPNSRILDGVVVNRSIKDFRAVQETVPVVAPNL
;
A
#
# COMPACT_ATOMS: atom_id res chain seq x y z
N PHE A 1 33.59 8.39 -38.36
CA PHE A 1 32.73 8.07 -37.20
C PHE A 1 32.18 6.66 -37.41
N GLY A 2 32.72 5.66 -36.68
CA GLY A 2 32.63 4.24 -37.05
C GLY A 2 32.08 3.34 -35.95
N PHE A 3 30.93 3.67 -35.37
CA PHE A 3 30.21 2.75 -34.47
C PHE A 3 29.14 2.02 -35.25
N ARG A 4 29.11 0.68 -35.17
CA ARG A 4 27.99 -0.10 -35.72
C ARG A 4 26.75 0.22 -34.90
N LEU A 5 25.67 0.65 -35.56
CA LEU A 5 24.38 0.92 -34.92
C LEU A 5 23.94 -0.24 -34.01
N GLN A 6 24.19 -1.48 -34.44
CA GLN A 6 23.92 -2.69 -33.68
C GLN A 6 24.63 -2.71 -32.31
N THR A 7 25.89 -2.26 -32.22
CA THR A 7 26.64 -2.20 -30.97
C THR A 7 26.10 -1.12 -30.03
N VAL A 8 25.73 0.04 -30.57
CA VAL A 8 25.11 1.12 -29.79
C VAL A 8 23.75 0.69 -29.24
N LEU A 9 22.94 0.02 -30.06
CA LEU A 9 21.65 -0.53 -29.64
C LEU A 9 21.81 -1.65 -28.61
N ALA A 10 22.81 -2.53 -28.76
CA ALA A 10 23.06 -3.59 -27.79
C ALA A 10 23.46 -3.03 -26.41
N ILE A 11 24.41 -2.10 -26.37
CA ILE A 11 24.85 -1.45 -25.13
C ILE A 11 23.73 -0.60 -24.54
N GLY A 12 23.02 0.17 -25.37
CA GLY A 12 21.89 0.98 -24.94
C GLY A 12 20.73 0.15 -24.39
N GLY A 13 20.43 -1.01 -25.00
CA GLY A 13 19.39 -1.92 -24.55
C GLY A 13 19.71 -2.53 -23.18
N VAL A 14 20.93 -3.06 -23.00
CA VAL A 14 21.37 -3.62 -21.71
C VAL A 14 21.44 -2.52 -20.64
N GLY A 15 21.99 -1.35 -20.97
CA GLY A 15 22.06 -0.22 -20.07
C GLY A 15 20.67 0.29 -19.64
N GLY A 16 19.73 0.39 -20.58
CA GLY A 16 18.35 0.79 -20.32
C GLY A 16 17.62 -0.19 -19.40
N LEU A 17 17.80 -1.50 -19.60
CA LEU A 17 17.25 -2.52 -18.70
C LEU A 17 17.82 -2.41 -17.28
N ALA A 18 19.14 -2.21 -17.15
CA ALA A 18 19.77 -2.04 -15.85
C ALA A 18 19.21 -0.82 -15.10
N VAL A 19 19.02 0.31 -15.79
CA VAL A 19 18.39 1.51 -15.20
C VAL A 19 16.93 1.27 -14.82
N GLY A 20 16.16 0.60 -15.67
CA GLY A 20 14.75 0.28 -15.41
C GLY A 20 14.59 -0.62 -14.18
N LEU A 21 15.42 -1.66 -14.06
CA LEU A 21 15.43 -2.56 -12.90
C LEU A 21 15.83 -1.82 -11.62
N ALA A 22 16.82 -0.92 -11.69
CA ALA A 22 17.19 -0.08 -10.55
C ALA A 22 16.06 0.87 -10.12
N ALA A 23 15.29 1.40 -11.07
CA ALA A 23 14.20 2.34 -10.81
C ALA A 23 12.85 1.67 -10.48
N GLN A 24 12.72 0.34 -10.61
CA GLN A 24 11.45 -0.40 -10.50
C GLN A 24 10.69 -0.07 -9.21
N ASN A 25 11.39 -0.05 -8.08
CA ASN A 25 10.79 0.24 -6.78
C ASN A 25 10.23 1.67 -6.69
N LEU A 26 10.94 2.65 -7.26
CA LEU A 26 10.49 4.04 -7.25
C LEU A 26 9.24 4.21 -8.12
N VAL A 27 9.28 3.66 -9.34
CA VAL A 27 8.17 3.73 -10.29
C VAL A 27 6.93 3.01 -9.73
N GLY A 28 7.10 1.84 -9.13
CA GLY A 28 6.02 1.10 -8.49
C GLY A 28 5.33 1.91 -7.39
N ASN A 29 6.10 2.59 -6.54
CA ASN A 29 5.54 3.44 -5.49
C ASN A 29 4.80 4.67 -6.02
N LEU A 30 5.31 5.29 -7.09
CA LEU A 30 4.65 6.42 -7.74
C LEU A 30 3.31 6.00 -8.36
N ILE A 31 3.28 4.89 -9.10
CA ILE A 31 2.06 4.36 -9.71
C ILE A 31 1.05 3.99 -8.60
N ALA A 32 1.51 3.33 -7.54
CA ALA A 32 0.65 3.00 -6.40
C ALA A 32 0.06 4.24 -5.74
N GLY A 33 0.84 5.31 -5.55
CA GLY A 33 0.34 6.58 -5.00
C GLY A 33 -0.73 7.21 -5.88
N VAL A 34 -0.52 7.22 -7.20
CA VAL A 34 -1.52 7.70 -8.17
C VAL A 34 -2.80 6.86 -8.10
N LEU A 35 -2.69 5.53 -8.01
CA LEU A 35 -3.84 4.64 -7.90
C LEU A 35 -4.61 4.83 -6.59
N ILE A 36 -3.93 5.03 -5.47
CA ILE A 36 -4.58 5.37 -4.18
C ILE A 36 -5.37 6.66 -4.34
N ASN A 37 -4.81 7.68 -4.99
CA ASN A 37 -5.48 8.97 -5.15
C ASN A 37 -6.67 8.92 -6.14
N LEU A 38 -6.55 8.14 -7.21
CA LEU A 38 -7.58 7.98 -8.24
C LEU A 38 -8.75 7.10 -7.79
N ASN A 39 -8.43 5.90 -7.28
CA ASN A 39 -9.45 4.93 -6.89
C ASN A 39 -9.98 5.15 -5.47
N ARG A 40 -9.26 5.94 -4.66
CA ARG A 40 -9.58 6.26 -3.26
C ARG A 40 -10.05 5.05 -2.45
N PRO A 41 -9.31 3.93 -2.41
CA PRO A 41 -9.63 2.82 -1.50
C PRO A 41 -9.60 3.26 -0.03
N PHE A 42 -8.81 4.29 0.27
CA PHE A 42 -8.75 5.02 1.54
C PHE A 42 -8.23 6.44 1.29
N GLY A 43 -8.47 7.32 2.25
CA GLY A 43 -7.95 8.69 2.26
C GLY A 43 -7.33 9.09 3.60
N GLU A 44 -6.88 10.33 3.67
CA GLU A 44 -6.46 10.94 4.94
C GLU A 44 -7.61 10.94 5.95
N GLY A 45 -7.33 10.53 7.18
CA GLY A 45 -8.30 10.38 8.25
C GLY A 45 -8.95 8.99 8.34
N ASP A 46 -8.80 8.13 7.33
CA ASP A 46 -9.36 6.78 7.38
C ASP A 46 -8.56 5.87 8.31
N GLU A 47 -9.25 5.07 9.14
CA GLU A 47 -8.62 3.98 9.87
C GLU A 47 -8.52 2.78 8.93
N ILE A 48 -7.31 2.38 8.60
CA ILE A 48 -7.04 1.26 7.70
C ILE A 48 -6.27 0.15 8.42
N GLU A 49 -6.43 -1.05 7.90
CA GLU A 49 -5.65 -2.23 8.26
C GLU A 49 -5.07 -2.82 6.97
N ALA A 50 -3.75 -2.82 6.86
CA ALA A 50 -3.03 -3.28 5.69
C ALA A 50 -1.95 -4.28 6.13
N GLY A 51 -2.03 -5.54 5.71
CA GLY A 51 -1.16 -6.60 6.24
C GLY A 51 -1.40 -6.91 7.73
N GLN A 52 -0.45 -7.58 8.39
CA GLN A 52 -0.64 -8.09 9.76
C GLN A 52 -0.32 -7.08 10.88
N GLU A 53 0.56 -6.11 10.64
CA GLU A 53 1.11 -5.24 11.71
C GLU A 53 0.76 -3.75 11.53
N LEU A 54 0.04 -3.42 10.47
CA LEU A 54 -0.18 -2.06 10.02
C LEU A 54 -1.66 -1.73 10.15
N ARG A 55 -2.03 -1.32 11.37
CA ARG A 55 -3.38 -0.87 11.71
C ARG A 55 -3.34 0.53 12.32
N GLY A 56 -4.06 1.48 11.73
CA GLY A 56 -4.08 2.84 12.24
C GLY A 56 -4.73 3.85 11.32
N ALA A 57 -4.73 5.11 11.74
CA ALA A 57 -5.30 6.20 10.98
C ALA A 57 -4.30 6.71 9.95
N VAL A 58 -4.72 6.81 8.69
CA VAL A 58 -3.95 7.45 7.61
C VAL A 58 -3.87 8.94 7.93
N VAL A 59 -2.66 9.48 7.91
CA VAL A 59 -2.45 10.91 8.18
C VAL A 59 -2.17 11.69 6.90
N ASP A 60 -1.50 11.06 5.95
CA ASP A 60 -1.10 11.70 4.69
C ASP A 60 -0.80 10.61 3.64
N VAL A 61 -1.23 10.84 2.41
CA VAL A 61 -0.92 10.00 1.25
C VAL A 61 -0.04 10.81 0.30
N GLY A 62 1.26 10.60 0.39
CA GLY A 62 2.24 11.19 -0.51
C GLY A 62 2.35 10.44 -1.84
N PHE A 63 3.17 10.97 -2.74
CA PHE A 63 3.40 10.37 -4.07
C PHE A 63 3.98 8.96 -4.02
N THR A 64 4.92 8.70 -3.11
CA THR A 64 5.62 7.41 -3.01
C THR A 64 5.35 6.67 -1.70
N THR A 65 4.93 7.38 -0.66
CA THR A 65 4.74 6.82 0.67
C THR A 65 3.47 7.35 1.31
N THR A 66 2.88 6.53 2.18
CA THR A 66 1.74 6.86 3.01
C THR A 66 2.17 6.84 4.47
N ARG A 67 1.71 7.84 5.24
CA ARG A 67 1.99 7.95 6.67
C ARG A 67 0.77 7.50 7.46
N ILE A 68 0.98 6.57 8.39
CA ILE A 68 -0.06 5.97 9.21
C ILE A 68 0.31 6.17 10.68
N ASN A 69 -0.60 6.71 11.48
CA ASN A 69 -0.50 6.69 12.93
C ASN A 69 -1.10 5.38 13.43
N ARG A 70 -0.23 4.46 13.84
CA ARG A 70 -0.62 3.14 14.33
C ARG A 70 -1.31 3.27 15.71
N THR A 71 -2.14 2.29 16.04
CA THR A 71 -2.92 2.26 17.30
C THR A 71 -2.05 2.26 18.56
N ASP A 72 -0.78 1.86 18.46
CA ASP A 72 0.19 1.91 19.57
C ASP A 72 0.85 3.29 19.76
N GLY A 73 0.40 4.31 19.01
CA GLY A 73 0.90 5.68 19.10
C GLY A 73 2.16 5.95 18.26
N VAL A 74 2.65 4.97 17.49
CA VAL A 74 3.82 5.15 16.63
C VAL A 74 3.40 5.61 15.24
N ARG A 75 4.16 6.54 14.66
CA ARG A 75 3.96 6.97 13.28
C ARG A 75 4.82 6.17 12.32
N THR A 76 4.19 5.44 11.43
CA THR A 76 4.83 4.55 10.47
C THR A 76 4.71 5.14 9.06
N THR A 77 5.82 5.19 8.33
CA THR A 77 5.85 5.58 6.92
C THR A 77 6.02 4.32 6.07
N VAL A 78 5.09 4.07 5.17
CA VAL A 78 5.06 2.86 4.36
C VAL A 78 5.10 3.23 2.88
N PRO A 79 5.91 2.55 2.05
CA PRO A 79 5.85 2.71 0.60
C PRO A 79 4.46 2.36 0.06
N ASN A 80 3.93 3.17 -0.86
CA ASN A 80 2.58 2.99 -1.40
C ASN A 80 2.40 1.62 -2.07
N SER A 81 3.42 1.12 -2.78
CA SER A 81 3.36 -0.19 -3.42
C SER A 81 3.15 -1.29 -2.39
N ARG A 82 3.84 -1.23 -1.24
CA ARG A 82 3.70 -2.20 -0.15
C ARG A 82 2.30 -2.24 0.45
N ILE A 83 1.59 -1.11 0.47
CA ILE A 83 0.21 -1.06 0.96
C ILE A 83 -0.72 -1.75 -0.05
N LEU A 84 -0.54 -1.49 -1.34
CA LEU A 84 -1.39 -2.05 -2.40
C LEU A 84 -1.05 -3.51 -2.76
N ASP A 85 0.15 -4.00 -2.43
CA ASP A 85 0.55 -5.40 -2.67
C ASP A 85 -0.29 -6.41 -1.85
N GLY A 86 -0.99 -5.95 -0.81
CA GLY A 86 -1.81 -6.78 0.07
C GLY A 86 -3.28 -6.38 0.13
N VAL A 87 -4.03 -7.09 0.97
CA VAL A 87 -5.42 -6.71 1.28
C VAL A 87 -5.41 -5.48 2.18
N VAL A 88 -6.13 -4.43 1.76
CA VAL A 88 -6.37 -3.23 2.56
C VAL A 88 -7.82 -3.23 3.00
N VAL A 89 -8.04 -3.22 4.32
CA VAL A 89 -9.36 -3.12 4.92
C VAL A 89 -9.53 -1.69 5.43
N ASN A 90 -10.42 -0.93 4.77
CA ASN A 90 -10.85 0.36 5.28
C ASN A 90 -11.91 0.14 6.38
N ARG A 91 -11.61 0.56 7.61
CA ARG A 91 -12.52 0.46 8.76
C ARG A 91 -13.36 1.72 8.95
N SER A 92 -13.10 2.80 8.21
CA SER A 92 -13.91 4.03 8.25
C SER A 92 -15.14 3.94 7.35
N ILE A 93 -15.04 3.25 6.22
CA ILE A 93 -16.14 3.08 5.27
C ILE A 93 -16.95 1.84 5.66
N LYS A 94 -18.10 2.03 6.32
CA LYS A 94 -19.04 0.96 6.68
C LYS A 94 -20.48 1.37 6.43
N ASP A 95 -21.23 0.53 5.74
CA ASP A 95 -22.69 0.72 5.57
C ASP A 95 -23.47 0.40 6.85
N PHE A 96 -22.93 -0.49 7.68
CA PHE A 96 -23.50 -0.86 8.98
C PHE A 96 -22.39 -1.30 9.95
N ARG A 97 -22.60 -1.03 11.24
CA ARG A 97 -21.69 -1.48 12.31
C ARG A 97 -22.24 -2.78 12.90
N ALA A 98 -21.69 -3.92 12.49
CA ALA A 98 -22.04 -5.20 13.10
C ALA A 98 -21.62 -5.21 14.58
N VAL A 99 -22.58 -5.46 15.46
CA VAL A 99 -22.34 -5.73 16.89
C VAL A 99 -22.46 -7.24 17.05
N GLN A 100 -21.35 -7.90 17.38
CA GLN A 100 -21.37 -9.31 17.75
C GLN A 100 -21.44 -9.40 19.27
N GLU A 101 -22.59 -9.82 19.79
CA GLU A 101 -22.77 -10.12 21.20
C GLU A 101 -22.82 -11.64 21.36
N THR A 102 -21.77 -12.22 21.94
CA THR A 102 -21.76 -13.64 22.28
C THR A 102 -22.48 -13.82 23.60
N VAL A 103 -23.75 -14.25 23.53
CA VAL A 103 -24.52 -14.57 24.73
C VAL A 103 -24.20 -16.00 25.16
N PRO A 104 -23.56 -16.22 26.32
CA PRO A 104 -23.29 -17.56 26.82
C PRO A 104 -24.61 -18.23 27.23
N VAL A 105 -24.96 -19.35 26.59
CA VAL A 105 -26.12 -20.17 26.96
C VAL A 105 -25.71 -21.12 28.08
N VAL A 106 -26.24 -20.91 29.28
CA VAL A 106 -26.10 -21.86 30.40
C VAL A 106 -27.22 -22.89 30.29
N ALA A 107 -26.88 -24.12 29.88
CA ALA A 107 -27.83 -25.23 29.91
C ALA A 107 -28.05 -25.70 31.37
N PRO A 108 -29.29 -25.88 31.84
CA PRO A 108 -29.54 -26.46 33.15
C PRO A 108 -29.11 -27.93 33.15
N ASN A 109 -28.29 -28.31 34.13
CA ASN A 109 -27.93 -29.71 34.37
C ASN A 109 -29.20 -30.48 34.73
N LEU A 110 -29.57 -31.48 33.93
CA LEU A 110 -30.62 -32.46 34.22
C LEU A 110 -30.09 -33.59 35.11
#